data_AF-A0A6S7D9K5-F1
#
_entry.id   AF-A0A6S7D9K5-F1
#
_cell.length_a   1.000
_cell.length_b   1.000
_cell.length_c   1.000
_cell.angle_alpha   90.00
_cell.angle_beta   90.00
_cell.angle_gamma   90.00
#
_symmetry.space_group_name_H-M   'P 1'
#
loop_
_entity.id
_entity.type
_entity.pdbx_description
1 polymer ?
#
loop_
_entity_poly.entity_id
_entity_poly.type
_entity_poly.pdbx_seq_one_letter_code
_entity_poly.pdbx_strand_id
1 'polypeptide(L)'
;MLETRNPTRRPRRSIALAAALALAASAAHAAAPLAYVTSEKAGVGVIDLDQMTLAKTFPVGADGPRGLSLNADGTRLLVANKNTGDLAVIDTASGEVVQRVKIGKNPEYVRVHNGYAYVTYEPGEDGGPPGAKAGGKPDGKPGADGDDANKPPAEIAIVDMKTWRVIRSVTSGHETEGIEFSRDGQTMLVTNEGDDTVSVYHARTGAPIRTVKLAAGGRPRGIRLSPDGKHYVVTLESLSKFVVIDAHTFQVLNTIDTKLGPYGVAFGPDGQRLFVAAARDKTVQVFDGHTYEHVADVPVGQRCWHFSFTPDGAKLMVACGRSDAVYVLDAKSYQPIKQIGELPLAWGIVTYPHSDGSIESH
;
A
#
# COMPACT_ATOMS: atom_id res chain seq x y z
N MET A 1 -35.52 -74.83 63.24
CA MET A 1 -35.68 -75.84 62.17
C MET A 1 -36.13 -75.08 60.92
N LEU A 2 -35.28 -75.11 59.88
CA LEU A 2 -35.43 -74.71 58.47
C LEU A 2 -36.13 -73.40 58.03
N GLU A 3 -35.31 -72.58 57.35
CA GLU A 3 -35.51 -71.85 56.08
C GLU A 3 -36.88 -71.27 55.68
N THR A 4 -36.94 -69.97 55.33
CA THR A 4 -36.92 -69.50 53.92
C THR A 4 -37.31 -68.01 53.77
N ARG A 5 -36.52 -67.33 52.91
CA ARG A 5 -36.85 -66.26 51.93
C ARG A 5 -37.37 -64.86 52.35
N ASN A 6 -36.56 -63.89 51.92
CA ASN A 6 -36.78 -62.44 51.80
C ASN A 6 -37.64 -62.11 50.54
N PRO A 7 -38.30 -60.93 50.40
CA PRO A 7 -37.55 -59.76 49.91
C PRO A 7 -38.00 -58.38 50.44
N THR A 8 -37.05 -57.45 50.41
CA THR A 8 -37.08 -56.09 50.94
C THR A 8 -37.67 -55.04 49.98
N ARG A 9 -38.44 -54.09 50.53
CA ARG A 9 -38.95 -52.87 49.87
C ARG A 9 -37.93 -51.72 49.94
N ARG A 10 -37.87 -50.91 48.88
CA ARG A 10 -37.09 -49.66 48.73
C ARG A 10 -37.50 -48.56 49.73
N PRO A 11 -36.63 -47.56 49.92
CA PRO A 11 -37.06 -46.19 49.60
C PRO A 11 -36.04 -45.38 48.78
N ARG A 12 -36.56 -44.39 48.05
CA ARG A 12 -35.83 -43.41 47.23
C ARG A 12 -35.05 -42.43 48.13
N ARG A 13 -33.79 -42.15 47.77
CA ARG A 13 -33.07 -40.94 48.19
C ARG A 13 -32.58 -40.20 46.96
N SER A 14 -32.89 -38.90 46.92
CA SER A 14 -32.52 -37.94 45.90
C SER A 14 -31.01 -37.67 45.96
N ILE A 15 -30.33 -37.74 44.81
CA ILE A 15 -28.92 -37.38 44.66
C ILE A 15 -28.88 -35.96 44.11
N ALA A 16 -28.32 -35.02 44.88
CA ALA A 16 -27.85 -33.74 44.37
C ALA A 16 -26.35 -33.90 44.08
N LEU A 17 -25.98 -33.85 42.79
CA LEU A 17 -24.59 -33.84 42.35
C LEU A 17 -24.31 -32.43 41.81
N ALA A 18 -23.55 -31.64 42.56
CA ALA A 18 -23.02 -30.36 42.08
C ALA A 18 -21.83 -30.66 41.17
N ALA A 19 -22.02 -30.53 39.85
CA ALA A 19 -20.94 -30.54 38.88
C ALA A 19 -20.40 -29.10 38.72
N ALA A 20 -19.20 -28.84 39.24
CA ALA A 20 -18.46 -27.64 38.92
C ALA A 20 -17.86 -27.80 37.51
N LEU A 21 -18.45 -27.14 36.51
CA LEU A 21 -17.81 -26.94 35.21
C LEU A 21 -16.85 -25.76 35.32
N ALA A 22 -15.55 -26.04 35.27
CA ALA A 22 -14.56 -25.03 34.94
C ALA A 22 -14.63 -24.76 33.43
N LEU A 23 -15.26 -23.65 33.03
CA LEU A 23 -15.08 -23.11 31.68
C LEU A 23 -13.68 -22.48 31.60
N ALA A 24 -12.71 -23.21 31.08
CA ALA A 24 -11.51 -22.60 30.52
C ALA A 24 -11.92 -21.93 29.20
N ALA A 25 -12.27 -20.64 29.26
CA ALA A 25 -12.36 -19.81 28.07
C ALA A 25 -10.93 -19.63 27.54
N SER A 26 -10.55 -20.41 26.55
CA SER A 26 -9.40 -20.08 25.71
C SER A 26 -9.76 -18.82 24.94
N ALA A 27 -9.38 -17.65 25.46
CA ALA A 27 -9.30 -16.45 24.64
C ALA A 27 -8.26 -16.76 23.56
N ALA A 28 -8.73 -17.07 22.35
CA ALA A 28 -7.86 -17.07 21.18
C ALA A 28 -7.27 -15.66 21.10
N HIS A 29 -5.99 -15.54 21.43
CA HIS A 29 -5.28 -14.28 21.27
C HIS A 29 -5.30 -13.98 19.78
N ALA A 30 -6.06 -12.96 19.37
CA ALA A 30 -6.00 -12.47 18.01
C ALA A 30 -4.53 -12.16 17.71
N ALA A 31 -4.04 -12.55 16.52
CA ALA A 31 -2.67 -12.24 16.14
C ALA A 31 -2.43 -10.73 16.27
N ALA A 32 -1.32 -10.34 16.88
CA ALA A 32 -0.98 -8.94 17.09
C ALA A 32 -0.99 -8.18 15.75
N PRO A 33 -1.50 -6.94 15.70
CA PRO A 33 -1.49 -6.15 14.48
C PRO A 33 -0.06 -5.81 14.06
N LEU A 34 0.22 -5.90 12.76
CA LEU A 34 1.54 -5.72 12.17
C LEU A 34 1.53 -4.67 11.05
N ALA A 35 2.64 -3.98 10.86
CA ALA A 35 2.96 -3.29 9.61
C ALA A 35 4.08 -4.01 8.87
N TYR A 36 3.96 -4.08 7.55
CA TYR A 36 5.00 -4.58 6.65
C TYR A 36 5.56 -3.40 5.87
N VAL A 37 6.88 -3.29 5.80
CA VAL A 37 7.57 -2.17 5.18
C VAL A 37 8.64 -2.70 4.25
N THR A 38 8.52 -2.42 2.95
CA THR A 38 9.61 -2.76 2.02
C THR A 38 10.78 -1.83 2.23
N SER A 39 11.98 -2.40 2.17
CA SER A 39 13.27 -1.71 2.24
C SER A 39 14.10 -2.17 1.05
N GLU A 40 14.47 -1.23 0.19
CA GLU A 40 15.22 -1.54 -1.05
C GLU A 40 16.56 -2.26 -0.78
N LYS A 41 17.03 -2.31 0.48
CA LYS A 41 18.31 -2.91 0.89
C LYS A 41 18.22 -4.01 1.94
N ALA A 42 17.05 -4.23 2.56
CA ALA A 42 16.93 -5.18 3.68
C ALA A 42 15.82 -6.22 3.52
N GLY A 43 14.93 -6.09 2.52
CA GLY A 43 13.77 -6.96 2.36
C GLY A 43 12.50 -6.32 2.90
N VAL A 44 11.76 -7.01 3.76
CA VAL A 44 10.54 -6.48 4.38
C VAL A 44 10.69 -6.41 5.89
N GLY A 45 10.70 -5.19 6.44
CA GLY A 45 10.58 -4.99 7.88
C GLY A 45 9.18 -5.31 8.38
N VAL A 46 9.10 -5.96 9.52
CA VAL A 46 7.84 -6.30 10.21
C VAL A 46 7.81 -5.53 11.52
N ILE A 47 6.91 -4.57 11.61
CA ILE A 47 6.73 -3.71 12.78
C ILE A 47 5.56 -4.25 13.60
N ASP A 48 5.80 -4.46 14.90
CA ASP A 48 4.76 -4.72 15.89
C ASP A 48 4.01 -3.42 16.20
N LEU A 49 2.69 -3.40 15.99
CA LEU A 49 1.90 -2.18 16.14
C LEU A 49 1.45 -1.91 17.58
N ASP A 50 1.50 -2.89 18.48
CA ASP A 50 1.25 -2.67 19.89
C ASP A 50 2.47 -2.00 20.55
N GLN A 51 3.67 -2.42 20.16
CA GLN A 51 4.93 -1.93 20.70
C GLN A 51 5.54 -0.77 19.91
N MET A 52 5.13 -0.58 18.66
CA MET A 52 5.71 0.39 17.72
C MET A 52 7.23 0.21 17.59
N THR A 53 7.64 -1.03 17.30
CA THR A 53 9.03 -1.47 17.18
C THR A 53 9.20 -2.39 15.98
N LEU A 54 10.37 -2.33 15.34
CA LEU A 54 10.76 -3.32 14.35
C LEU A 54 10.98 -4.67 15.06
N ALA A 55 10.11 -5.63 14.79
CA ALA A 55 10.16 -6.95 15.44
C ALA A 55 11.13 -7.89 14.73
N LYS A 56 11.15 -7.86 13.39
CA LYS A 56 12.02 -8.68 12.54
C LYS A 56 12.02 -8.16 11.11
N THR A 57 12.87 -8.75 10.28
CA THR A 57 12.93 -8.49 8.84
C THR A 57 12.84 -9.80 8.08
N PHE A 58 11.92 -9.88 7.13
CA PHE A 58 11.77 -11.01 6.23
C PHE A 58 12.78 -10.90 5.08
N PRO A 59 13.64 -11.92 4.88
CA PRO A 59 14.56 -11.93 3.75
C PRO A 59 13.77 -12.19 2.47
N VAL A 60 13.68 -11.20 1.60
CA VAL A 60 13.09 -11.37 0.26
C VAL A 60 14.12 -11.96 -0.70
N GLY A 61 15.41 -11.93 -0.37
CA GLY A 61 16.49 -12.48 -1.20
C GLY A 61 16.73 -11.71 -2.51
N ALA A 62 16.31 -10.45 -2.57
CA ALA A 62 16.50 -9.56 -3.71
C ALA A 62 16.80 -8.14 -3.21
N ASP A 63 17.73 -7.46 -3.87
CA ASP A 63 17.90 -6.01 -3.72
C ASP A 63 16.79 -5.30 -4.50
N GLY A 64 16.24 -4.22 -3.94
CA GLY A 64 15.21 -3.40 -4.58
C GLY A 64 13.75 -3.85 -4.45
N PRO A 65 13.26 -4.42 -3.33
CA PRO A 65 11.82 -4.51 -3.10
C PRO A 65 11.21 -3.10 -2.98
N ARG A 66 10.09 -2.87 -3.68
CA ARG A 66 9.38 -1.59 -3.74
C ARG A 66 7.91 -1.77 -3.34
N GLY A 67 6.99 -1.80 -4.31
CA GLY A 67 5.57 -2.03 -4.08
C GLY A 67 5.29 -3.28 -3.28
N LEU A 68 4.37 -3.17 -2.34
CA LEU A 68 3.87 -4.31 -1.57
C LEU A 68 2.36 -4.22 -1.37
N SER A 69 1.72 -5.37 -1.25
CA SER A 69 0.30 -5.48 -0.94
C SER A 69 0.03 -6.81 -0.26
N LEU A 70 -1.02 -6.87 0.55
CA LEU A 70 -1.47 -8.07 1.25
C LEU A 70 -2.68 -8.69 0.55
N ASN A 71 -2.81 -10.01 0.66
CA ASN A 71 -4.09 -10.65 0.37
C ASN A 71 -5.10 -10.39 1.52
N ALA A 72 -6.38 -10.58 1.24
CA ALA A 72 -7.47 -10.15 2.14
C ALA A 72 -7.44 -10.73 3.57
N ASP A 73 -6.84 -11.92 3.76
CA ASP A 73 -6.71 -12.56 5.07
C ASP A 73 -5.32 -12.34 5.72
N GLY A 74 -4.47 -11.52 5.10
CA GLY A 74 -3.15 -11.17 5.59
C GLY A 74 -2.14 -12.31 5.61
N THR A 75 -2.45 -13.49 5.07
CA THR A 75 -1.56 -14.66 5.08
C THR A 75 -0.46 -14.60 4.02
N ARG A 76 -0.59 -13.72 3.02
CA ARG A 76 0.34 -13.56 1.92
C ARG A 76 0.67 -12.08 1.72
N LEU A 77 1.96 -11.78 1.77
CA LEU A 77 2.50 -10.49 1.35
C LEU A 77 3.10 -10.62 -0.05
N LEU A 78 2.71 -9.73 -0.95
CA LEU A 78 3.14 -9.71 -2.33
C LEU A 78 4.06 -8.50 -2.52
N VAL A 79 5.26 -8.71 -3.05
CA VAL A 79 6.31 -7.67 -3.13
C VAL A 79 6.90 -7.61 -4.54
N ALA A 80 6.82 -6.45 -5.17
CA ALA A 80 7.50 -6.17 -6.44
C ALA A 80 9.00 -5.98 -6.20
N ASN A 81 9.81 -6.79 -6.87
CA ASN A 81 11.27 -6.76 -6.75
C ASN A 81 11.89 -6.22 -8.04
N LYS A 82 12.35 -4.97 -7.98
CA LYS A 82 12.83 -4.25 -9.14
C LYS A 82 13.95 -5.00 -9.88
N ASN A 83 14.99 -5.41 -9.16
CA ASN A 83 16.22 -5.90 -9.77
C ASN A 83 16.10 -7.33 -10.31
N THR A 84 15.24 -8.15 -9.69
CA THR A 84 15.00 -9.54 -10.11
C THR A 84 13.82 -9.66 -11.10
N GLY A 85 13.00 -8.61 -11.23
CA GLY A 85 11.93 -8.55 -12.21
C GLY A 85 10.75 -9.49 -11.90
N ASP A 86 10.54 -9.79 -10.62
CA ASP A 86 9.51 -10.71 -10.14
C ASP A 86 8.63 -10.10 -9.04
N LEU A 87 7.48 -10.73 -8.85
CA LEU A 87 6.63 -10.57 -7.69
C LEU A 87 6.92 -11.73 -6.73
N ALA A 88 7.53 -11.43 -5.58
CA ALA A 88 7.68 -12.40 -4.50
C ALA A 88 6.37 -12.52 -3.72
N VAL A 89 6.00 -13.75 -3.38
CA VAL A 89 4.88 -14.05 -2.48
C VAL A 89 5.48 -14.64 -1.22
N ILE A 90 5.22 -13.97 -0.10
CA ILE A 90 5.79 -14.28 1.21
C ILE A 90 4.66 -14.81 2.11
N ASP A 91 4.88 -15.96 2.74
CA ASP A 91 4.00 -16.41 3.83
C ASP A 91 4.25 -15.54 5.06
N THR A 92 3.22 -14.85 5.56
CA THR A 92 3.40 -13.86 6.63
C THR A 92 3.66 -14.49 7.99
N ALA A 93 3.34 -15.77 8.18
CA ALA A 93 3.58 -16.49 9.43
C ALA A 93 5.06 -16.92 9.53
N SER A 94 5.62 -17.50 8.46
CA SER A 94 7.03 -17.93 8.44
C SER A 94 8.00 -16.82 8.03
N GLY A 95 7.55 -15.85 7.22
CA GLY A 95 8.40 -14.85 6.58
C GLY A 95 9.15 -15.37 5.36
N GLU A 96 8.86 -16.58 4.90
CA GLU A 96 9.55 -17.21 3.77
C GLU A 96 8.89 -16.85 2.43
N VAL A 97 9.71 -16.64 1.40
CA VAL A 97 9.22 -16.54 0.02
C VAL A 97 8.76 -17.92 -0.44
N VAL A 98 7.45 -18.09 -0.60
CA VAL A 98 6.82 -19.36 -1.00
C VAL A 98 6.56 -19.47 -2.50
N GLN A 99 6.58 -18.35 -3.23
CA GLN A 99 6.39 -18.31 -4.67
C GLN A 99 7.08 -17.08 -5.27
N ARG A 100 7.56 -17.20 -6.52
CA ARG A 100 7.99 -16.08 -7.35
C ARG A 100 7.25 -16.10 -8.68
N VAL A 101 6.66 -14.97 -9.05
CA VAL A 101 5.99 -14.80 -10.34
C VAL A 101 6.83 -13.87 -11.19
N LYS A 102 7.32 -14.34 -12.35
CA LYS A 102 8.04 -13.48 -13.29
C LYS A 102 7.10 -12.40 -13.82
N ILE A 103 7.50 -11.14 -13.71
CA ILE A 103 6.72 -9.98 -14.16
C ILE A 103 7.36 -9.36 -15.40
N GLY A 104 8.56 -8.80 -15.26
CA GLY A 104 9.19 -7.98 -16.28
C GLY A 104 10.29 -7.13 -15.68
N LYS A 105 10.92 -6.25 -16.48
CA LYS A 105 11.94 -5.34 -15.94
C LYS A 105 11.29 -4.28 -15.05
N ASN A 106 11.98 -3.90 -13.97
CA ASN A 106 11.60 -2.80 -13.07
C ASN A 106 10.13 -2.83 -12.59
N PRO A 107 9.66 -3.91 -11.95
CA PRO A 107 8.36 -3.85 -11.27
C PRO A 107 8.41 -2.82 -10.12
N GLU A 108 7.38 -1.99 -10.03
CA GLU A 108 7.35 -0.76 -9.21
C GLU A 108 6.31 -0.87 -8.11
N TYR A 109 5.03 -0.98 -8.48
CA TYR A 109 3.88 -0.90 -7.58
C TYR A 109 3.10 -2.21 -7.58
N VAL A 110 2.47 -2.54 -6.45
CA VAL A 110 1.62 -3.74 -6.32
C VAL A 110 0.30 -3.32 -5.71
N ARG A 111 -0.80 -3.73 -6.35
CA ARG A 111 -2.14 -3.56 -5.82
C ARG A 111 -2.92 -4.86 -5.90
N VAL A 112 -3.35 -5.39 -4.75
CA VAL A 112 -4.26 -6.55 -4.71
C VAL A 112 -5.70 -6.08 -4.78
N HIS A 113 -6.49 -6.70 -5.66
CA HIS A 113 -7.92 -6.47 -5.75
C HIS A 113 -8.65 -7.71 -6.31
N ASN A 114 -9.74 -8.11 -5.66
CA ASN A 114 -10.61 -9.21 -6.09
C ASN A 114 -9.89 -10.54 -6.44
N GLY A 115 -8.85 -10.89 -5.67
CA GLY A 115 -8.08 -12.13 -5.86
C GLY A 115 -7.03 -12.08 -6.97
N TYR A 116 -6.74 -10.89 -7.49
CA TYR A 116 -5.68 -10.64 -8.45
C TYR A 116 -4.67 -9.64 -7.88
N ALA A 117 -3.41 -9.80 -8.25
CA ALA A 117 -2.38 -8.79 -8.03
C ALA A 117 -2.11 -8.04 -9.34
N TYR A 118 -2.14 -6.73 -9.27
CA TYR A 118 -1.86 -5.82 -10.36
C TYR A 118 -0.50 -5.20 -10.11
N VAL A 119 0.46 -5.46 -10.99
CA VAL A 119 1.85 -5.08 -10.82
C VAL A 119 2.29 -4.21 -11.98
N THR A 120 2.63 -2.96 -11.72
CA THR A 120 3.25 -2.10 -12.75
C THR A 120 4.70 -2.52 -12.97
N TYR A 121 5.15 -2.51 -14.23
CA TYR A 121 6.54 -2.77 -14.59
C TYR A 121 6.93 -2.06 -15.88
N GLU A 122 8.23 -1.79 -16.04
CA GLU A 122 8.74 -0.87 -17.06
C GLU A 122 9.86 -1.50 -17.89
N PRO A 123 9.52 -2.11 -19.03
CA PRO A 123 10.50 -2.68 -19.95
C PRO A 123 11.50 -1.66 -20.52
N GLY A 124 11.08 -0.39 -20.60
CA GLY A 124 11.80 0.69 -21.28
C GLY A 124 12.72 1.54 -20.42
N GLU A 125 12.70 1.35 -19.09
CA GLU A 125 13.58 2.08 -18.18
C GLU A 125 14.90 1.35 -17.92
N ASP A 126 16.00 2.12 -17.94
CA ASP A 126 17.33 1.69 -17.51
C ASP A 126 17.79 2.58 -16.33
N GLY A 127 17.17 2.52 -15.15
CA GLY A 127 17.63 3.40 -14.06
C GLY A 127 16.82 3.45 -12.77
N GLY A 128 17.41 4.04 -11.72
CA GLY A 128 16.83 4.26 -10.39
C GLY A 128 15.79 5.38 -10.35
N PRO A 129 15.04 5.53 -9.23
CA PRO A 129 13.97 6.52 -9.15
C PRO A 129 14.51 7.95 -9.33
N PRO A 130 13.68 8.92 -9.74
CA PRO A 130 14.14 10.26 -10.06
C PRO A 130 14.84 10.92 -8.87
N GLY A 131 16.03 11.48 -9.15
CA GLY A 131 16.95 12.01 -8.15
C GLY A 131 18.28 11.23 -8.02
N ALA A 132 18.47 10.15 -8.78
CA ALA A 132 19.73 9.42 -8.84
C ALA A 132 20.85 10.11 -9.68
N LYS A 133 20.82 11.44 -9.88
CA LYS A 133 21.99 12.18 -10.39
C LYS A 133 22.90 12.56 -9.22
N ALA A 134 23.99 11.81 -9.07
CA ALA A 134 25.12 12.17 -8.22
C ALA A 134 25.83 13.42 -8.78
N GLY A 135 26.11 14.39 -7.90
CA GLY A 135 27.25 15.31 -8.01
C GLY A 135 27.34 16.25 -9.23
N GLY A 136 26.75 17.45 -9.09
CA GLY A 136 27.28 18.75 -9.55
C GLY A 136 27.77 18.97 -10.99
N LYS A 137 27.05 19.85 -11.71
CA LYS A 137 27.58 21.15 -12.17
C LYS A 137 26.43 22.13 -12.47
N PRO A 138 26.56 23.43 -12.14
CA PRO A 138 25.60 24.45 -12.52
C PRO A 138 25.82 24.82 -14.00
N ASP A 139 24.73 25.25 -14.64
CA ASP A 139 24.68 25.86 -15.97
C ASP A 139 25.03 24.95 -17.16
N GLY A 140 24.03 24.18 -17.59
CA GLY A 140 23.98 23.53 -18.90
C GLY A 140 22.55 23.10 -19.20
N LYS A 141 22.04 23.42 -20.38
CA LYS A 141 20.72 22.98 -20.89
C LYS A 141 20.46 21.51 -20.54
N PRO A 142 19.21 21.11 -20.20
CA PRO A 142 18.88 19.70 -20.04
C PRO A 142 19.34 18.94 -21.28
N GLY A 143 20.33 18.06 -21.09
CA GLY A 143 20.84 17.19 -22.13
C GLY A 143 19.73 16.26 -22.60
N ALA A 144 19.56 16.18 -23.91
CA ALA A 144 18.75 15.18 -24.57
C ALA A 144 19.37 13.80 -24.32
N ASP A 145 18.88 13.10 -23.30
CA ASP A 145 19.17 11.68 -23.10
C ASP A 145 18.16 10.90 -23.95
N GLY A 146 18.52 10.60 -25.20
CA GLY A 146 17.93 9.59 -26.09
C GLY A 146 16.40 9.53 -26.19
N ASP A 147 15.83 10.21 -27.19
CA ASP A 147 14.47 10.08 -27.76
C ASP A 147 13.51 9.19 -26.94
N ASP A 148 12.98 9.72 -25.83
CA ASP A 148 12.02 9.03 -24.95
C ASP A 148 10.81 8.46 -25.71
N ALA A 149 10.51 9.02 -26.88
CA ALA A 149 9.49 8.55 -27.81
C ALA A 149 9.68 7.09 -28.32
N ASN A 150 10.87 6.50 -28.19
CA ASN A 150 11.17 5.14 -28.66
C ASN A 150 11.31 4.10 -27.54
N LYS A 151 11.13 4.48 -26.27
CA LYS A 151 11.12 3.50 -25.17
C LYS A 151 9.81 2.71 -25.21
N PRO A 152 9.84 1.40 -24.96
CA PRO A 152 8.59 0.65 -24.83
C PRO A 152 7.81 1.19 -23.62
N PRO A 153 6.48 1.29 -23.73
CA PRO A 153 5.63 1.75 -22.63
C PRO A 153 5.73 0.80 -21.44
N ALA A 154 5.35 1.31 -20.27
CA ALA A 154 5.13 0.48 -19.10
C ALA A 154 3.90 -0.42 -19.29
N GLU A 155 3.83 -1.46 -18.48
CA GLU A 155 2.76 -2.46 -18.51
C GLU A 155 2.26 -2.78 -17.10
N ILE A 156 1.02 -3.24 -17.01
CA ILE A 156 0.43 -3.79 -15.78
C ILE A 156 0.25 -5.30 -15.95
N ALA A 157 1.02 -6.09 -15.21
CA ALA A 157 0.81 -7.53 -15.11
C ALA A 157 -0.37 -7.81 -14.19
N ILE A 158 -1.34 -8.57 -14.68
CA ILE A 158 -2.46 -9.10 -13.88
C ILE A 158 -2.12 -10.55 -13.52
N VAL A 159 -1.89 -10.79 -12.24
CA VAL A 159 -1.54 -12.10 -11.68
C VAL A 159 -2.75 -12.70 -10.98
N ASP A 160 -3.14 -13.91 -11.37
CA ASP A 160 -4.14 -14.69 -10.64
C ASP A 160 -3.51 -15.29 -9.39
N MET A 161 -3.98 -14.90 -8.19
CA MET A 161 -3.39 -15.33 -6.93
C MET A 161 -3.75 -16.79 -6.54
N LYS A 162 -4.66 -17.44 -7.27
CA LYS A 162 -4.93 -18.87 -7.09
C LYS A 162 -3.90 -19.73 -7.81
N THR A 163 -3.45 -19.28 -8.97
CA THR A 163 -2.53 -20.04 -9.84
C THR A 163 -1.12 -19.48 -9.86
N TRP A 164 -0.93 -18.25 -9.36
CA TRP A 164 0.31 -17.48 -9.39
C TRP A 164 0.89 -17.31 -10.79
N ARG A 165 0.00 -17.16 -11.78
CA ARG A 165 0.36 -16.93 -13.18
C ARG A 165 -0.06 -15.53 -13.60
N VAL A 166 0.80 -14.88 -14.38
CA VAL A 166 0.40 -13.72 -15.18
C VAL A 166 -0.63 -14.21 -16.20
N ILE A 167 -1.86 -13.72 -16.09
CA ILE A 167 -2.96 -14.05 -17.00
C ILE A 167 -3.13 -12.99 -18.10
N ARG A 168 -2.54 -11.82 -17.91
CA ARG A 168 -2.59 -10.69 -18.84
C ARG A 168 -1.48 -9.68 -18.53
N SER A 169 -0.97 -9.03 -19.57
CA SER A 169 -0.27 -7.75 -19.45
C SER A 169 -1.07 -6.68 -20.18
N VAL A 170 -1.18 -5.50 -19.56
CA VAL A 170 -1.93 -4.35 -20.09
C VAL A 170 -0.95 -3.23 -20.37
N THR A 171 -0.84 -2.80 -21.62
CA THR A 171 0.00 -1.65 -21.98
C THR A 171 -0.55 -0.36 -21.39
N SER A 172 0.31 0.47 -20.81
CA SER A 172 -0.01 1.80 -20.29
C SER A 172 0.83 2.89 -20.96
N GLY A 173 0.99 4.02 -20.28
CA GLY A 173 1.96 5.05 -20.65
C GLY A 173 3.37 4.72 -20.17
N HIS A 174 4.20 5.74 -19.98
CA HIS A 174 5.56 5.62 -19.45
C HIS A 174 5.64 6.01 -17.96
N GLU A 175 6.58 5.42 -17.22
CA GLU A 175 6.84 5.74 -15.80
C GLU A 175 5.57 5.59 -14.93
N THR A 176 4.94 4.41 -14.97
CA THR A 176 3.75 4.07 -14.18
C THR A 176 4.03 3.91 -12.69
N GLU A 177 3.14 4.47 -11.88
CA GLU A 177 3.27 4.44 -10.41
C GLU A 177 2.00 3.87 -9.74
N GLY A 178 1.03 4.72 -9.39
CA GLY A 178 -0.14 4.31 -8.65
C GLY A 178 -1.18 3.54 -9.49
N ILE A 179 -1.81 2.55 -8.86
CA ILE A 179 -3.01 1.87 -9.35
C ILE A 179 -4.15 2.09 -8.35
N GLU A 180 -5.32 2.49 -8.83
CA GLU A 180 -6.54 2.58 -8.02
C GLU A 180 -7.74 2.01 -8.76
N PHE A 181 -8.73 1.52 -8.02
CA PHE A 181 -9.96 0.94 -8.55
C PHE A 181 -11.18 1.83 -8.29
N SER A 182 -12.20 1.68 -9.13
CA SER A 182 -13.55 2.11 -8.77
C SER A 182 -14.10 1.28 -7.61
N ARG A 183 -15.08 1.83 -6.88
CA ARG A 183 -15.71 1.15 -5.73
C ARG A 183 -16.28 -0.23 -6.06
N ASP A 184 -16.80 -0.40 -7.27
CA ASP A 184 -17.33 -1.68 -7.78
C ASP A 184 -16.25 -2.63 -8.32
N GLY A 185 -14.99 -2.20 -8.32
CA GLY A 185 -13.85 -2.96 -8.81
C GLY A 185 -13.81 -3.19 -10.32
N GLN A 186 -14.69 -2.55 -11.10
CA GLN A 186 -14.79 -2.80 -12.54
C GLN A 186 -13.86 -1.90 -13.37
N THR A 187 -13.44 -0.76 -12.81
CA THR A 187 -12.57 0.20 -13.47
C THR A 187 -11.24 0.29 -12.73
N MET A 188 -10.15 0.31 -13.49
CA MET A 188 -8.78 0.47 -12.99
C MET A 188 -8.19 1.75 -13.57
N LEU A 189 -7.57 2.57 -12.74
CA LEU A 189 -6.87 3.78 -13.12
C LEU A 189 -5.39 3.64 -12.80
N VAL A 190 -4.53 4.11 -13.71
CA VAL A 190 -3.08 4.03 -13.60
C VAL A 190 -2.48 5.38 -13.93
N THR A 191 -1.66 5.93 -13.03
CA THR A 191 -0.91 7.17 -13.28
C THR A 191 0.32 6.87 -14.13
N ASN A 192 0.53 7.64 -15.20
CA ASN A 192 1.73 7.54 -16.06
C ASN A 192 2.53 8.84 -15.90
N GLU A 193 3.64 8.77 -15.18
CA GLU A 193 4.46 9.91 -14.81
C GLU A 193 5.09 10.59 -16.03
N GLY A 194 5.63 9.78 -16.96
CA GLY A 194 6.35 10.26 -18.15
C GLY A 194 5.45 10.92 -19.18
N ASP A 195 4.15 10.61 -19.15
CA ASP A 195 3.17 11.08 -20.15
C ASP A 195 2.22 12.15 -19.62
N ASP A 196 2.33 12.55 -18.35
CA ASP A 196 1.41 13.47 -17.68
C ASP A 196 -0.07 13.04 -17.80
N THR A 197 -0.35 11.74 -17.66
CA THR A 197 -1.69 11.19 -17.86
C THR A 197 -2.13 10.21 -16.77
N VAL A 198 -3.44 9.97 -16.71
CA VAL A 198 -4.03 8.80 -16.04
C VAL A 198 -4.73 7.95 -17.10
N SER A 199 -4.34 6.69 -17.22
CA SER A 199 -5.01 5.72 -18.09
C SER A 199 -6.09 4.98 -17.33
N VAL A 200 -7.23 4.75 -17.99
CA VAL A 200 -8.43 4.12 -17.41
C VAL A 200 -8.78 2.88 -18.21
N TYR A 201 -9.02 1.77 -17.52
CA TYR A 201 -9.26 0.46 -18.12
C TYR A 201 -10.42 -0.27 -17.44
N HIS A 202 -11.02 -1.21 -18.16
CA HIS A 202 -11.78 -2.29 -17.53
C HIS A 202 -10.82 -3.18 -16.73
N ALA A 203 -11.01 -3.26 -15.41
CA ALA A 203 -10.05 -3.83 -14.46
C ALA A 203 -9.64 -5.28 -14.76
N ARG A 204 -10.57 -6.12 -15.24
CA ARG A 204 -10.30 -7.56 -15.46
C ARG A 204 -9.78 -7.87 -16.87
N THR A 205 -10.21 -7.11 -17.86
CA THR A 205 -9.86 -7.36 -19.27
C THR A 205 -8.67 -6.52 -19.73
N GLY A 206 -8.35 -5.44 -19.02
CA GLY A 206 -7.35 -4.46 -19.44
C GLY A 206 -7.77 -3.64 -20.66
N ALA A 207 -9.04 -3.74 -21.09
CA ALA A 207 -9.51 -3.00 -22.24
C ALA A 207 -9.54 -1.49 -21.92
N PRO A 208 -8.98 -0.62 -22.78
CA PRO A 208 -8.91 0.81 -22.50
C PRO A 208 -10.30 1.43 -22.55
N ILE A 209 -10.57 2.31 -21.58
CA ILE A 209 -11.78 3.13 -21.49
C ILE A 209 -11.46 4.56 -21.88
N ARG A 210 -10.40 5.14 -21.30
CA ARG A 210 -10.04 6.55 -21.48
C ARG A 210 -8.61 6.84 -21.08
N THR A 211 -8.04 7.90 -21.65
CA THR A 211 -6.82 8.54 -21.14
C THR A 211 -7.18 9.96 -20.71
N VAL A 212 -6.90 10.29 -19.45
CA VAL A 212 -7.08 11.63 -18.88
C VAL A 212 -5.75 12.36 -19.01
N LYS A 213 -5.71 13.44 -19.80
CA LYS A 213 -4.54 14.31 -19.90
C LYS A 213 -4.53 15.28 -18.72
N LEU A 214 -3.39 15.40 -18.06
CA LEU A 214 -3.17 16.34 -16.97
C LEU A 214 -2.31 17.51 -17.46
N ALA A 215 -2.02 18.45 -16.56
CA ALA A 215 -1.14 19.57 -16.87
C ALA A 215 0.27 19.06 -17.23
N ALA A 216 0.85 19.61 -18.31
CA ALA A 216 2.18 19.23 -18.78
C ALA A 216 3.27 19.49 -17.73
N GLY A 217 4.23 18.58 -17.62
CA GLY A 217 5.24 18.57 -16.56
C GLY A 217 4.67 18.20 -15.18
N GLY A 218 3.47 17.63 -15.14
CA GLY A 218 2.73 17.21 -13.96
C GLY A 218 3.41 16.10 -13.19
N ARG A 219 3.84 15.05 -13.89
CA ARG A 219 4.41 13.82 -13.32
C ARG A 219 3.48 13.22 -12.26
N PRO A 220 2.32 12.65 -12.66
CA PRO A 220 1.37 12.07 -11.72
C PRO A 220 1.93 10.84 -11.00
N ARG A 221 1.70 10.73 -9.68
CA ARG A 221 2.25 9.67 -8.82
C ARG A 221 1.18 8.87 -8.07
N GLY A 222 0.73 9.38 -6.94
CA GLY A 222 -0.27 8.74 -6.11
C GLY A 222 -1.66 9.01 -6.66
N ILE A 223 -2.53 8.01 -6.59
CA ILE A 223 -3.95 8.12 -6.95
C ILE A 223 -4.80 7.47 -5.85
N ARG A 224 -5.91 8.11 -5.51
CA ARG A 224 -6.84 7.60 -4.51
C ARG A 224 -8.29 7.89 -4.81
N LEU A 225 -9.17 6.90 -4.66
CA LEU A 225 -10.63 7.11 -4.71
C LEU A 225 -11.13 7.72 -3.39
N SER A 226 -12.06 8.68 -3.49
CA SER A 226 -12.72 9.28 -2.33
C SER A 226 -13.60 8.28 -1.58
N PRO A 227 -13.81 8.44 -0.26
CA PRO A 227 -14.62 7.53 0.55
C PRO A 227 -16.10 7.46 0.14
N ASP A 228 -16.60 8.42 -0.63
CA ASP A 228 -17.94 8.39 -1.23
C ASP A 228 -17.96 7.82 -2.67
N GLY A 229 -16.78 7.55 -3.25
CA GLY A 229 -16.61 6.98 -4.58
C GLY A 229 -16.81 7.96 -5.74
N LYS A 230 -16.92 9.27 -5.47
CA LYS A 230 -17.24 10.28 -6.50
C LYS A 230 -16.03 10.92 -7.15
N HIS A 231 -14.87 10.88 -6.50
CA HIS A 231 -13.69 11.59 -6.97
C HIS A 231 -12.42 10.75 -6.84
N TYR A 232 -11.51 10.88 -7.80
CA TYR A 232 -10.13 10.46 -7.65
C TYR A 232 -9.26 11.67 -7.34
N VAL A 233 -8.36 11.54 -6.36
CA VAL A 233 -7.30 12.51 -6.10
C VAL A 233 -6.01 11.99 -6.68
N VAL A 234 -5.31 12.79 -7.48
CA VAL A 234 -4.02 12.43 -8.11
C VAL A 234 -2.97 13.48 -7.81
N THR A 235 -1.84 13.09 -7.21
CA THR A 235 -0.72 14.00 -6.94
C THR A 235 0.09 14.25 -8.21
N LEU A 236 0.58 15.47 -8.38
CA LEU A 236 1.43 15.93 -9.48
C LEU A 236 2.78 16.37 -8.91
N GLU A 237 3.76 15.48 -8.90
CA GLU A 237 5.01 15.62 -8.14
C GLU A 237 5.76 16.91 -8.51
N SER A 238 5.94 17.15 -9.81
CA SER A 238 6.78 18.25 -10.30
C SER A 238 6.08 19.61 -10.23
N LEU A 239 4.74 19.62 -10.20
CA LEU A 239 3.97 20.86 -10.12
C LEU A 239 3.61 21.27 -8.69
N SER A 240 3.92 20.43 -7.69
CA SER A 240 3.53 20.67 -6.29
C SER A 240 2.02 20.91 -6.16
N LYS A 241 1.24 20.01 -6.75
CA LYS A 241 -0.23 20.07 -6.78
C LYS A 241 -0.82 18.67 -6.60
N PHE A 242 -2.12 18.60 -6.28
CA PHE A 242 -2.94 17.45 -6.65
C PHE A 242 -4.16 17.91 -7.45
N VAL A 243 -4.71 17.01 -8.26
CA VAL A 243 -5.95 17.23 -8.99
C VAL A 243 -7.07 16.35 -8.44
N VAL A 244 -8.29 16.85 -8.53
CA VAL A 244 -9.51 16.10 -8.22
C VAL A 244 -10.20 15.79 -9.53
N ILE A 245 -10.44 14.52 -9.80
CA ILE A 245 -11.02 14.01 -11.04
C ILE A 245 -12.37 13.40 -10.70
N ASP A 246 -13.41 13.74 -11.45
CA ASP A 246 -14.72 13.10 -11.32
C ASP A 246 -14.66 11.61 -11.69
N ALA A 247 -15.14 10.73 -10.81
CA ALA A 247 -14.99 9.28 -10.98
C ALA A 247 -15.85 8.68 -12.09
N HIS A 248 -16.87 9.40 -12.56
CA HIS A 248 -17.78 8.93 -13.61
C HIS A 248 -17.40 9.48 -15.00
N THR A 249 -17.10 10.77 -15.06
CA THR A 249 -16.84 11.50 -16.29
C THR A 249 -15.35 11.65 -16.60
N PHE A 250 -14.48 11.34 -15.63
CA PHE A 250 -13.03 11.50 -15.71
C PHE A 250 -12.57 12.91 -16.09
N GLN A 251 -13.38 13.92 -15.74
CA GLN A 251 -13.03 15.33 -15.90
C GLN A 251 -12.24 15.81 -14.68
N VAL A 252 -11.20 16.60 -14.92
CA VAL A 252 -10.51 17.32 -13.84
C VAL A 252 -11.44 18.43 -13.36
N LEU A 253 -11.84 18.36 -12.09
CA LEU A 253 -12.73 19.30 -11.43
C LEU A 253 -11.96 20.44 -10.77
N ASN A 254 -10.93 20.07 -10.01
CA ASN A 254 -10.13 21.01 -9.21
C ASN A 254 -8.63 20.71 -9.32
N THR A 255 -7.83 21.74 -9.10
CA THR A 255 -6.37 21.63 -8.93
C THR A 255 -6.00 22.39 -7.66
N ILE A 256 -5.37 21.71 -6.71
CA ILE A 256 -5.06 22.22 -5.38
C ILE A 256 -3.54 22.28 -5.22
N ASP A 257 -3.04 23.36 -4.63
CA ASP A 257 -1.64 23.52 -4.31
C ASP A 257 -1.22 22.64 -3.14
N THR A 258 -0.05 22.02 -3.26
CA THR A 258 0.65 21.30 -2.21
C THR A 258 2.03 21.91 -2.00
N LYS A 259 2.76 21.40 -1.03
CA LYS A 259 4.20 21.59 -0.90
C LYS A 259 4.96 20.68 -1.87
N LEU A 260 6.29 20.82 -1.85
CA LEU A 260 7.18 20.27 -2.87
C LEU A 260 7.17 18.74 -2.91
N GLY A 261 6.98 18.21 -4.12
CA GLY A 261 7.07 16.78 -4.43
C GLY A 261 5.98 15.94 -3.75
N PRO A 262 4.69 16.24 -3.93
CA PRO A 262 3.62 15.37 -3.45
C PRO A 262 3.73 13.99 -4.11
N TYR A 263 3.62 12.93 -3.32
CA TYR A 263 3.79 11.55 -3.78
C TYR A 263 2.59 10.69 -3.39
N GLY A 264 2.64 9.97 -2.27
CA GLY A 264 1.51 9.21 -1.76
C GLY A 264 0.37 10.11 -1.30
N VAL A 265 -0.86 9.66 -1.53
CA VAL A 265 -2.09 10.33 -1.11
C VAL A 265 -3.09 9.30 -0.59
N ALA A 266 -3.77 9.61 0.51
CA ALA A 266 -4.87 8.79 1.01
C ALA A 266 -5.84 9.59 1.88
N PHE A 267 -7.10 9.19 1.91
CA PHE A 267 -8.04 9.67 2.91
C PHE A 267 -7.79 8.95 4.24
N GLY A 268 -8.06 9.64 5.35
CA GLY A 268 -8.13 9.00 6.66
C GLY A 268 -9.31 8.01 6.74
N PRO A 269 -9.30 7.06 7.69
CA PRO A 269 -10.34 6.03 7.78
C PRO A 269 -11.77 6.55 7.94
N ASP A 270 -11.94 7.76 8.49
CA ASP A 270 -13.24 8.43 8.64
C ASP A 270 -13.63 9.31 7.42
N GLY A 271 -12.74 9.40 6.44
CA GLY A 271 -12.88 10.23 5.26
C GLY A 271 -12.84 11.75 5.49
N GLN A 272 -12.66 12.21 6.73
CA GLN A 272 -12.74 13.63 7.06
C GLN A 272 -11.47 14.39 6.67
N ARG A 273 -10.37 13.68 6.46
CA ARG A 273 -9.06 14.26 6.12
C ARG A 273 -8.45 13.55 4.93
N LEU A 274 -7.71 14.32 4.14
CA LEU A 274 -6.86 13.83 3.06
C LEU A 274 -5.40 14.11 3.45
N PHE A 275 -4.55 13.10 3.31
CA PHE A 275 -3.14 13.18 3.64
C PHE A 275 -2.31 13.08 2.36
N VAL A 276 -1.29 13.93 2.22
CA VAL A 276 -0.39 13.95 1.07
C VAL A 276 1.04 13.99 1.57
N ALA A 277 1.87 13.03 1.15
CA ALA A 277 3.29 13.04 1.45
C ALA A 277 4.02 13.99 0.50
N ALA A 278 4.39 15.19 0.96
CA ALA A 278 5.21 16.15 0.24
C ALA A 278 6.70 15.81 0.46
N ALA A 279 7.16 14.82 -0.30
CA ALA A 279 8.41 14.10 -0.06
C ALA A 279 9.67 14.98 -0.08
N ARG A 280 9.69 16.01 -0.96
CA ARG A 280 10.83 16.93 -1.11
C ARG A 280 10.79 18.04 -0.06
N ASP A 281 9.61 18.38 0.42
CA ASP A 281 9.41 19.33 1.51
C ASP A 281 9.63 18.72 2.90
N LYS A 282 9.69 17.37 2.99
CA LYS A 282 9.84 16.63 4.26
C LYS A 282 8.63 16.84 5.17
N THR A 283 7.44 16.91 4.58
CA THR A 283 6.18 17.06 5.29
C THR A 283 5.14 16.06 4.82
N VAL A 284 4.25 15.65 5.73
CA VAL A 284 2.92 15.16 5.36
C VAL A 284 1.97 16.33 5.53
N GLN A 285 1.27 16.69 4.46
CA GLN A 285 0.24 17.70 4.49
C GLN A 285 -1.12 17.05 4.77
N VAL A 286 -1.94 17.76 5.54
CA VAL A 286 -3.30 17.37 5.85
C VAL A 286 -4.24 18.40 5.26
N PHE A 287 -5.25 17.92 4.55
CA PHE A 287 -6.33 18.72 3.97
C PHE A 287 -7.67 18.22 4.49
N ASP A 288 -8.70 19.05 4.39
CA ASP A 288 -10.08 18.61 4.57
C ASP A 288 -10.45 17.61 3.49
N GLY A 289 -11.10 16.50 3.88
CA GLY A 289 -11.43 15.41 2.95
C GLY A 289 -12.54 15.75 1.96
N HIS A 290 -13.29 16.84 2.16
CA HIS A 290 -14.39 17.23 1.30
C HIS A 290 -14.12 18.53 0.55
N THR A 291 -13.61 19.56 1.25
CA THR A 291 -13.33 20.87 0.64
C THR A 291 -11.94 20.95 0.03
N TYR A 292 -11.04 20.02 0.40
CA TYR A 292 -9.62 20.04 0.04
C TYR A 292 -8.85 21.27 0.54
N GLU A 293 -9.41 22.01 1.49
CA GLU A 293 -8.72 23.12 2.15
C GLU A 293 -7.56 22.59 3.00
N HIS A 294 -6.43 23.30 2.99
CA HIS A 294 -5.27 22.94 3.81
C HIS A 294 -5.60 23.08 5.30
N VAL A 295 -5.17 22.11 6.09
CA VAL A 295 -5.41 22.03 7.55
C VAL A 295 -4.10 22.09 8.34
N ALA A 296 -3.10 21.31 7.94
CA ALA A 296 -1.85 21.20 8.69
C ALA A 296 -0.68 20.72 7.83
N ASP A 297 0.54 21.03 8.29
CA ASP A 297 1.77 20.42 7.79
C ASP A 297 2.49 19.71 8.93
N VAL A 298 2.83 18.45 8.72
CA VAL A 298 3.45 17.59 9.73
C VAL A 298 4.89 17.28 9.32
N PRO A 299 5.90 17.72 10.08
CA PRO A 299 7.30 17.40 9.76
C PRO A 299 7.56 15.89 9.80
N VAL A 300 8.23 15.39 8.78
CA VAL A 300 8.70 14.00 8.67
C VAL A 300 10.14 13.96 8.17
N GLY A 301 10.65 12.76 7.90
CA GLY A 301 11.98 12.54 7.36
C GLY A 301 12.15 12.91 5.89
N GLN A 302 13.22 12.39 5.28
CA GLN A 302 13.58 12.63 3.89
C GLN A 302 13.03 11.54 2.98
N ARG A 303 12.52 11.92 1.81
CA ARG A 303 11.98 11.02 0.77
C ARG A 303 10.92 10.08 1.35
N CYS A 304 9.93 10.67 2.01
CA CYS A 304 8.75 9.97 2.48
C CYS A 304 7.74 9.85 1.34
N TRP A 305 7.49 8.65 0.86
CA TRP A 305 6.65 8.42 -0.32
C TRP A 305 5.31 7.81 0.04
N HIS A 306 5.34 6.71 0.78
CA HIS A 306 4.16 5.94 1.11
C HIS A 306 3.90 5.91 2.60
N PHE A 307 2.62 5.78 2.94
CA PHE A 307 2.16 5.71 4.31
C PHE A 307 0.91 4.84 4.43
N SER A 308 0.65 4.37 5.64
CA SER A 308 -0.57 3.64 6.00
C SER A 308 -0.98 4.03 7.41
N PHE A 309 -2.28 4.03 7.67
CA PHE A 309 -2.81 4.15 9.02
C PHE A 309 -2.62 2.82 9.77
N THR A 310 -2.55 2.91 11.10
CA THR A 310 -2.78 1.71 11.93
C THR A 310 -4.22 1.20 11.74
N PRO A 311 -4.50 -0.09 12.02
CA PRO A 311 -5.82 -0.67 11.82
C PRO A 311 -6.93 0.00 12.66
N ASP A 312 -6.57 0.60 13.80
CA ASP A 312 -7.46 1.39 14.64
C ASP A 312 -7.63 2.85 14.16
N GLY A 313 -6.93 3.25 13.09
CA GLY A 313 -6.91 4.61 12.54
C GLY A 313 -6.20 5.65 13.42
N ALA A 314 -5.62 5.26 14.55
CA ALA A 314 -5.10 6.20 15.54
C ALA A 314 -3.74 6.81 15.17
N LYS A 315 -2.96 6.14 14.32
CA LYS A 315 -1.61 6.57 13.94
C LYS A 315 -1.42 6.52 12.44
N LEU A 316 -0.59 7.42 11.94
CA LEU A 316 -0.11 7.43 10.56
C LEU A 316 1.36 6.98 10.54
N MET A 317 1.66 5.93 9.80
CA MET A 317 3.01 5.39 9.65
C MET A 317 3.54 5.72 8.26
N VAL A 318 4.66 6.45 8.19
CA VAL A 318 5.19 7.04 6.96
C VAL A 318 6.58 6.48 6.66
N ALA A 319 6.73 5.75 5.56
CA ALA A 319 7.99 5.18 5.12
C ALA A 319 8.86 6.27 4.46
N CYS A 320 10.00 6.57 5.09
CA CYS A 320 10.90 7.66 4.70
C CYS A 320 12.26 7.11 4.28
N GLY A 321 12.42 6.88 2.98
CA GLY A 321 13.54 6.09 2.47
C GLY A 321 14.90 6.73 2.65
N ARG A 322 15.05 8.05 2.56
CA ARG A 322 16.35 8.72 2.80
C ARG A 322 16.61 9.01 4.28
N SER A 323 15.66 8.64 5.14
CA SER A 323 15.83 8.60 6.59
C SER A 323 16.02 7.18 7.13
N ASP A 324 16.04 6.17 6.26
CA ASP A 324 16.22 4.76 6.62
C ASP A 324 15.26 4.29 7.75
N ALA A 325 14.03 4.82 7.74
CA ALA A 325 13.10 4.68 8.86
C ALA A 325 11.62 4.87 8.46
N VAL A 326 10.75 4.44 9.38
CA VAL A 326 9.33 4.80 9.40
C VAL A 326 9.08 5.84 10.50
N TYR A 327 8.37 6.91 10.15
CA TYR A 327 7.90 7.93 11.09
C TYR A 327 6.47 7.60 11.52
N VAL A 328 6.21 7.66 12.82
CA VAL A 328 4.89 7.40 13.41
C VAL A 328 4.36 8.73 13.93
N LEU A 329 3.17 9.09 13.47
CA LEU A 329 2.46 10.32 13.82
C LEU A 329 1.12 9.96 14.47
N ASP A 330 0.64 10.80 15.39
CA ASP A 330 -0.74 10.73 15.86
C ASP A 330 -1.68 11.22 14.75
N ALA A 331 -2.66 10.40 14.36
CA ALA A 331 -3.50 10.69 13.19
C ALA A 331 -4.49 11.85 13.41
N LYS A 332 -4.72 12.27 14.67
CA LYS A 332 -5.73 13.28 15.01
C LYS A 332 -5.11 14.62 15.38
N SER A 333 -4.07 14.60 16.22
CA SER A 333 -3.33 15.77 16.67
C SER A 333 -2.15 16.12 15.77
N TYR A 334 -1.81 15.21 14.84
CA TYR A 334 -0.72 15.34 13.88
C TYR A 334 0.66 15.50 14.52
N GLN A 335 0.81 15.09 15.78
CA GLN A 335 2.08 15.18 16.48
C GLN A 335 2.98 13.98 16.14
N PRO A 336 4.29 14.19 15.91
CA PRO A 336 5.24 13.10 15.84
C PRO A 336 5.29 12.31 17.15
N ILE A 337 5.22 10.99 17.05
CA ILE A 337 5.27 10.07 18.20
C ILE A 337 6.66 9.43 18.29
N LYS A 338 7.12 8.82 17.20
CA LYS A 338 8.34 8.00 17.21
C LYS A 338 8.91 7.83 15.80
N GLN A 339 10.19 7.50 15.73
CA GLN A 339 10.85 7.00 14.52
C GLN A 339 11.29 5.55 14.75
N ILE A 340 11.00 4.68 13.79
CA ILE A 340 11.39 3.26 13.79
C ILE A 340 12.45 3.10 12.70
N GLY A 341 13.71 2.93 13.10
CA GLY A 341 14.87 2.81 12.20
C GLY A 341 15.12 1.39 11.71
N GLU A 342 16.35 1.16 11.24
CA GLU A 342 16.84 -0.13 10.71
C GLU A 342 16.08 -0.60 9.45
N LEU A 343 15.55 0.36 8.69
CA LEU A 343 14.81 0.15 7.45
C LEU A 343 15.46 0.93 6.31
N PRO A 344 16.67 0.55 5.88
CA PRO A 344 17.45 1.31 4.90
C PRO A 344 16.69 1.43 3.58
N LEU A 345 16.52 2.65 3.06
CA LEU A 345 15.67 2.92 1.90
C LEU A 345 14.27 2.30 2.02
N ALA A 346 13.60 2.51 3.15
CA ALA A 346 12.17 2.25 3.31
C ALA A 346 11.37 2.85 2.14
N TRP A 347 10.44 2.08 1.58
CA TRP A 347 9.70 2.45 0.38
C TRP A 347 8.20 2.41 0.63
N GLY A 348 7.61 1.22 0.67
CA GLY A 348 6.18 1.00 0.82
C GLY A 348 5.83 0.51 2.21
N ILE A 349 4.59 0.75 2.64
CA ILE A 349 4.07 0.28 3.92
C ILE A 349 2.60 -0.11 3.81
N VAL A 350 2.24 -1.25 4.39
CA VAL A 350 0.87 -1.75 4.55
C VAL A 350 0.69 -2.35 5.95
N THR A 351 -0.55 -2.46 6.42
CA THR A 351 -0.88 -3.00 7.75
C THR A 351 -1.78 -4.22 7.68
N TYR A 352 -1.68 -5.08 8.68
CA TYR A 352 -2.64 -6.15 8.95
C TYR A 352 -3.07 -6.14 10.43
N PRO A 353 -4.38 -6.14 10.78
CA PRO A 353 -5.53 -6.04 9.88
C PRO A 353 -5.44 -4.84 8.94
N HIS A 354 -6.04 -4.97 7.78
CA HIS A 354 -5.99 -3.99 6.72
C HIS A 354 -6.45 -2.58 7.17
N SER A 355 -5.79 -1.53 6.66
CA SER A 355 -6.11 -0.13 6.93
C SER A 355 -5.81 0.74 5.72
N ASP A 356 -6.44 1.92 5.66
CA ASP A 356 -6.21 2.87 4.58
C ASP A 356 -4.74 3.32 4.52
N GLY A 357 -4.28 3.63 3.32
CA GLY A 357 -2.93 4.13 3.07
C GLY A 357 -2.74 4.54 1.63
N SER A 358 -1.57 5.08 1.31
CA SER A 358 -1.25 5.54 -0.05
C SER A 358 -1.02 4.40 -1.05
N ILE A 359 -0.93 3.15 -0.56
CA ILE A 359 -0.78 1.95 -1.40
C ILE A 359 -2.06 1.13 -1.43
N GLU A 360 -2.68 0.86 -0.29
CA GLU A 360 -3.89 0.04 -0.15
C GLU A 360 -5.10 0.86 0.29
N SER A 361 -6.30 0.51 -0.21
CA SER A 361 -7.64 0.99 0.18
C SER A 361 -8.51 -0.19 0.50
N HIS A 362 -9.41 0.03 1.47
CA HIS A 362 -10.39 -0.97 1.90
C HIS A 362 -11.81 -0.45 1.76
#